data_AF-A0A8T5YMC8-F1
#
_entry.id   AF-A0A8T5YMC8-F1
#
_cell.length_a   1.000
_cell.length_b   1.000
_cell.length_c   1.000
_cell.angle_alpha   90.00
_cell.angle_beta   90.00
_cell.angle_gamma   90.00
#
_symmetry.space_group_name_H-M   'P 1'
#
loop_
_entity.id
_entity.type
_entity.pdbx_description
1 polymer ?
#
loop_
_entity_poly.entity_id
_entity_poly.type
_entity_poly.pdbx_seq_one_letter_code
_entity_poly.pdbx_strand_id
1 'polypeptide(L)'
;SHSFLAYLGYLSGFAHISDCMQDRAFRHAARTLMLDEQAPTLRIKDVDLTQYADKLIARFANPALKHKTWQIAMDGSQKLPQRMLAGIRIHLARETDWSLLALGVAGWMRYVSGVDDAGNAIDVRDPLSDKICELVAGSSNEQRVTALLSLREVFGDDLPDNPHFVQAIEQAWQQIAQFGAHQALLNTLKI
;
A
#
# COMPACT_ATOMS: atom_id res chain seq x y z
N SER A 1 0.83 -2.63 -7.26
CA SER A 1 0.22 -1.40 -7.80
C SER A 1 -1.28 -1.26 -7.51
N HIS A 2 -2.17 -2.21 -7.81
CA HIS A 2 -3.62 -2.00 -7.63
C HIS A 2 -4.03 -1.74 -6.16
N SER A 3 -3.54 -2.55 -5.22
CA SER A 3 -3.76 -2.31 -3.78
C SER A 3 -3.10 -1.02 -3.28
N PHE A 4 -1.87 -0.72 -3.74
CA PHE A 4 -1.18 0.54 -3.44
C PHE A 4 -2.03 1.76 -3.83
N LEU A 5 -2.55 1.77 -5.06
CA LEU A 5 -3.43 2.81 -5.58
C LEU A 5 -4.77 2.85 -4.83
N ALA A 6 -5.30 1.70 -4.43
CA ALA A 6 -6.57 1.63 -3.72
C ALA A 6 -6.49 2.30 -2.35
N TYR A 7 -5.49 1.96 -1.53
CA TYR A 7 -5.38 2.54 -0.17
C TYR A 7 -5.00 4.01 -0.21
N LEU A 8 -3.87 4.34 -0.85
CA LEU A 8 -3.37 5.72 -0.87
C LEU A 8 -4.29 6.65 -1.68
N GLY A 9 -4.89 6.14 -2.76
CA GLY A 9 -5.84 6.89 -3.56
C GLY A 9 -7.13 7.17 -2.80
N TYR A 10 -7.70 6.17 -2.11
CA TYR A 10 -8.89 6.38 -1.27
C TYR A 10 -8.60 7.41 -0.17
N LEU A 11 -7.48 7.27 0.55
CA LEU A 11 -7.07 8.23 1.58
C LEU A 11 -6.91 9.65 1.04
N SER A 12 -6.44 9.77 -0.21
CA SER A 12 -6.30 11.05 -0.92
C SER A 12 -7.61 11.58 -1.55
N GLY A 13 -8.75 10.92 -1.31
CA GLY A 13 -10.06 11.34 -1.82
C GLY A 13 -10.38 10.88 -3.25
N PHE A 14 -9.59 9.99 -3.85
CA PHE A 14 -9.86 9.44 -5.18
C PHE A 14 -10.83 8.26 -5.11
N ALA A 15 -12.00 8.41 -5.75
CA ALA A 15 -13.05 7.40 -5.74
C ALA A 15 -12.74 6.19 -6.64
N HIS A 16 -12.04 6.40 -7.76
CA HIS A 16 -11.71 5.36 -8.72
C HIS A 16 -10.22 5.33 -9.06
N ILE A 17 -9.74 4.17 -9.51
CA ILE A 17 -8.36 4.00 -9.97
C ILE A 17 -8.02 4.94 -11.13
N SER A 18 -8.97 5.23 -12.01
CA SER A 18 -8.78 6.21 -13.09
C SER A 18 -8.48 7.61 -12.57
N ASP A 19 -9.03 7.97 -11.42
CA ASP A 19 -8.83 9.29 -10.79
C ASP A 19 -7.40 9.38 -10.27
N CYS A 20 -6.89 8.31 -9.64
CA CYS A 20 -5.47 8.20 -9.28
C CYS A 20 -4.54 8.34 -10.50
N MET A 21 -4.95 7.84 -11.68
CA MET A 21 -4.12 7.93 -12.89
C MET A 21 -4.12 9.31 -13.56
N GLN A 22 -5.07 10.18 -13.20
CA GLN A 22 -5.04 11.60 -13.62
C GLN A 22 -4.01 12.40 -12.83
N ASP A 23 -3.70 11.97 -11.60
CA ASP A 23 -2.61 12.52 -10.82
C ASP A 23 -1.26 11.98 -11.30
N ARG A 24 -0.35 12.91 -11.63
CA ARG A 24 0.97 12.58 -12.20
C ARG A 24 1.84 11.82 -11.22
N ALA A 25 1.79 12.15 -9.93
CA ALA A 25 2.60 11.52 -8.91
C ALA A 25 2.12 10.08 -8.66
N PHE A 26 0.81 9.86 -8.54
CA PHE A 26 0.24 8.52 -8.40
C PHE A 26 0.52 7.63 -9.62
N ARG A 27 0.41 8.18 -10.83
CA ARG A 27 0.77 7.45 -12.06
C ARG A 27 2.26 7.11 -12.09
N HIS A 28 3.14 8.04 -11.69
CA HIS A 28 4.56 7.80 -11.61
C HIS A 28 4.89 6.72 -10.57
N ALA A 29 4.42 6.87 -9.33
CA ALA A 29 4.58 5.91 -8.25
C ALA A 29 4.09 4.52 -8.64
N ALA A 30 2.92 4.40 -9.28
CA ALA A 30 2.41 3.10 -9.72
C ALA A 30 3.34 2.40 -10.70
N ARG A 31 3.93 3.16 -11.64
CA ARG A 31 4.86 2.63 -12.63
C ARG A 31 6.21 2.28 -12.01
N THR A 32 6.76 3.15 -11.16
CA THR A 32 7.99 2.91 -10.40
C THR A 32 7.84 1.67 -9.53
N LEU A 33 6.76 1.55 -8.75
CA LEU A 33 6.45 0.35 -7.97
C LEU A 33 6.40 -0.91 -8.85
N MET A 34 5.83 -0.84 -10.05
CA MET A 34 5.76 -2.00 -10.95
C MET A 34 7.14 -2.44 -11.45
N LEU A 35 8.03 -1.50 -11.81
CA LEU A 35 9.29 -1.81 -12.50
C LEU A 35 10.48 -1.94 -11.56
N ASP A 36 10.51 -1.13 -10.51
CA ASP A 36 11.71 -0.99 -9.69
C ASP A 36 11.60 -1.86 -8.43
N GLU A 37 10.38 -2.16 -7.98
CA GLU A 37 10.15 -2.96 -6.76
C GLU A 37 9.41 -4.28 -7.03
N GLN A 38 8.46 -4.32 -7.96
CA GLN A 38 7.73 -5.58 -8.22
C GLN A 38 8.49 -6.46 -9.23
N ALA A 39 8.85 -5.92 -10.39
CA ALA A 39 9.51 -6.69 -11.46
C ALA A 39 10.78 -7.43 -11.01
N PRO A 40 11.70 -6.87 -10.19
CA PRO A 40 12.91 -7.58 -9.76
C PRO A 40 12.63 -8.81 -8.88
N THR A 41 11.43 -8.90 -8.29
CA THR A 41 11.03 -10.02 -7.43
C THR A 41 10.43 -11.20 -8.22
N LEU A 42 10.10 -10.98 -9.49
CA LEU A 42 9.46 -11.98 -10.34
C LEU A 42 10.48 -12.97 -10.92
N ARG A 43 10.07 -14.23 -11.01
CA ARG A 43 10.79 -15.28 -11.75
C ARG A 43 10.00 -15.60 -13.02
N ILE A 44 10.09 -14.72 -14.02
CA ILE A 44 9.40 -14.87 -15.30
C ILE A 44 10.38 -14.73 -16.45
N LYS A 45 10.18 -15.50 -17.51
CA LYS A 45 10.93 -15.43 -18.77
C LYS A 45 9.99 -15.02 -19.90
N ASP A 46 10.55 -14.49 -20.97
CA ASP A 46 9.84 -14.20 -22.23
C ASP A 46 8.69 -13.18 -22.11
N VAL A 47 8.75 -12.29 -21.12
CA VAL A 47 7.81 -11.18 -20.95
C VAL A 47 8.59 -9.87 -20.83
N ASP A 48 8.25 -8.90 -21.70
CA ASP A 48 8.70 -7.53 -21.53
C ASP A 48 7.90 -6.86 -20.40
N LEU A 49 8.51 -6.79 -19.22
CA LEU A 49 7.90 -6.21 -18.03
C LEU A 49 7.67 -4.70 -18.15
N THR A 50 8.48 -3.99 -18.95
CA THR A 50 8.28 -2.56 -19.23
C THR A 50 7.00 -2.37 -20.04
N GLN A 51 6.87 -3.10 -21.15
CA GLN A 51 5.66 -3.06 -21.96
C GLN A 51 4.43 -3.53 -21.18
N TYR A 52 4.58 -4.54 -20.32
CA TYR A 52 3.49 -5.00 -19.47
C TYR A 52 3.04 -3.94 -18.46
N ALA A 53 3.97 -3.25 -17.80
CA ALA A 53 3.67 -2.15 -16.89
C ALA A 53 2.96 -1.00 -17.63
N ASP A 54 3.43 -0.63 -18.83
CA ASP A 54 2.80 0.43 -19.62
C ASP A 54 1.36 0.08 -20.03
N LYS A 55 1.11 -1.18 -20.42
CA LYS A 55 -0.25 -1.69 -20.68
C LYS A 55 -1.13 -1.67 -19.43
N LEU A 56 -0.57 -2.01 -18.26
CA LEU A 56 -1.31 -1.94 -16.99
C LEU A 56 -1.67 -0.51 -16.63
N ILE A 57 -0.75 0.44 -16.77
CA ILE A 57 -1.02 1.87 -16.54
C ILE A 57 -2.12 2.36 -17.50
N ALA A 58 -2.06 2.03 -18.78
CA ALA A 58 -3.10 2.38 -19.75
C ALA A 58 -4.47 1.81 -19.36
N ARG A 59 -4.51 0.57 -18.86
CA ARG A 59 -5.76 -0.06 -18.39
C ARG A 59 -6.31 0.61 -17.13
N PHE A 60 -5.46 0.97 -16.18
CA PHE A 60 -5.87 1.71 -14.98
C PHE A 60 -6.37 3.11 -15.29
N ALA A 61 -5.83 3.76 -16.32
CA ALA A 61 -6.23 5.09 -16.75
C ALA A 61 -7.58 5.12 -17.50
N ASN A 62 -8.18 3.97 -17.83
CA ASN A 62 -9.43 3.91 -18.57
C ASN A 62 -10.63 4.33 -17.69
N PRO A 63 -11.26 5.50 -17.91
CA PRO A 63 -12.33 6.00 -17.06
C PRO A 63 -13.68 5.27 -17.24
N ALA A 64 -13.79 4.43 -18.27
CA ALA A 64 -14.96 3.55 -18.47
C ALA A 64 -14.96 2.40 -17.46
N LEU A 65 -13.79 1.98 -16.99
CA LEU A 65 -13.65 0.99 -15.93
C LEU A 65 -13.80 1.72 -14.59
N LYS A 66 -15.04 1.82 -14.09
CA LYS A 66 -15.40 2.45 -12.80
C LYS A 66 -14.94 1.61 -11.60
N HIS A 67 -13.67 1.22 -11.59
CA HIS A 67 -13.05 0.45 -10.52
C HIS A 67 -12.86 1.34 -9.30
N LYS A 68 -13.75 1.19 -8.31
CA LYS A 68 -13.69 1.97 -7.08
C LYS A 68 -12.47 1.57 -6.25
N THR A 69 -11.71 2.56 -5.78
CA THR A 69 -10.58 2.35 -4.87
C THR A 69 -11.02 1.56 -3.64
N TRP A 70 -12.15 1.94 -3.05
CA TRP A 70 -12.79 1.25 -1.92
C TRP A 70 -13.04 -0.25 -2.18
N GLN A 71 -13.60 -0.62 -3.34
CA GLN A 71 -13.87 -2.03 -3.68
C GLN A 71 -12.58 -2.84 -3.80
N ILE A 72 -11.50 -2.23 -4.30
CA ILE A 72 -10.22 -2.91 -4.44
C ILE A 72 -9.53 -3.06 -3.08
N ALA A 73 -9.72 -2.09 -2.19
CA ALA A 73 -9.19 -2.04 -0.83
C ALA A 73 -9.83 -3.07 0.12
N MET A 74 -10.99 -3.63 -0.23
CA MET A 74 -11.61 -4.72 0.55
C MET A 74 -10.67 -5.91 0.70
N ASP A 75 -10.84 -6.72 1.75
CA ASP A 75 -10.09 -7.96 2.00
C ASP A 75 -8.56 -7.76 1.92
N GLY A 76 -8.09 -6.64 2.44
CA GLY A 76 -6.68 -6.26 2.43
C GLY A 76 -5.78 -7.25 3.15
N SER A 77 -6.25 -7.83 4.27
CA SER A 77 -5.55 -8.89 5.02
C SER A 77 -5.23 -10.11 4.15
N GLN A 78 -6.14 -10.46 3.23
CA GLN A 78 -5.99 -11.59 2.31
C GLN A 78 -5.16 -11.26 1.09
N LYS A 79 -4.91 -9.98 0.82
CA LYS A 79 -4.25 -9.48 -0.40
C LYS A 79 -2.80 -9.04 -0.16
N LEU A 80 -2.50 -8.49 1.02
CA LEU A 80 -1.18 -7.97 1.35
C LEU A 80 -0.06 -9.03 1.26
N PRO A 81 -0.22 -10.26 1.79
CA PRO A 81 0.85 -11.25 1.82
C PRO A 81 1.50 -11.49 0.44
N GLN A 82 0.66 -11.69 -0.57
CA GLN A 82 1.08 -12.02 -1.93
C GLN A 82 1.30 -10.80 -2.82
N ARG A 83 0.68 -9.64 -2.53
CA ARG A 83 0.82 -8.43 -3.38
C ARG A 83 1.96 -7.51 -2.97
N MET A 84 2.41 -7.58 -1.72
CA MET A 84 3.43 -6.68 -1.19
C MET A 84 4.46 -7.44 -0.35
N LEU A 85 4.01 -8.18 0.69
CA LEU A 85 4.92 -8.71 1.70
C LEU A 85 5.89 -9.77 1.15
N ALA A 86 5.45 -10.60 0.20
CA ALA A 86 6.33 -11.56 -0.48
C ALA A 86 7.46 -10.85 -1.26
N GLY A 87 7.17 -9.73 -1.92
CA GLY A 87 8.18 -8.91 -2.60
C GLY A 87 9.14 -8.25 -1.61
N ILE A 88 8.60 -7.69 -0.50
CA ILE A 88 9.40 -7.08 0.57
C ILE A 88 10.40 -8.08 1.16
N ARG A 89 10.00 -9.33 1.42
CA ARG A 89 10.92 -10.38 1.89
C ARG A 89 12.10 -10.59 0.94
N ILE A 90 11.86 -10.53 -0.38
CA ILE A 90 12.92 -10.64 -1.39
C ILE A 90 13.85 -9.42 -1.35
N HIS A 91 13.30 -8.21 -1.20
CA HIS A 91 14.10 -7.00 -1.10
C HIS A 91 14.96 -6.95 0.18
N LEU A 92 14.39 -7.37 1.32
CA LEU A 92 15.12 -7.50 2.58
C LEU A 92 16.31 -8.46 2.42
N ALA A 93 16.10 -9.63 1.81
CA ALA A 93 17.16 -10.60 1.58
C ALA A 93 18.24 -10.13 0.59
N ARG A 94 17.94 -9.13 -0.26
CA ARG A 94 18.84 -8.59 -1.27
C ARG A 94 19.41 -7.22 -0.92
N GLU A 95 18.99 -6.64 0.20
CA GLU A 95 19.38 -5.28 0.62
C GLU A 95 19.14 -4.22 -0.47
N THR A 96 17.97 -4.30 -1.12
CA THR A 96 17.57 -3.37 -2.20
C THR A 96 16.43 -2.46 -1.73
N ASP A 97 16.16 -1.36 -2.43
CA ASP A 97 15.09 -0.42 -2.08
C ASP A 97 13.69 -1.01 -2.31
N TRP A 98 12.75 -0.66 -1.43
CA TRP A 98 11.34 -1.06 -1.45
C TRP A 98 10.44 0.00 -0.81
N SER A 99 10.79 1.27 -1.00
CA SER A 99 10.16 2.40 -0.32
C SER A 99 8.67 2.57 -0.65
N LEU A 100 8.25 2.30 -1.90
CA LEU A 100 6.83 2.36 -2.29
C LEU A 100 6.02 1.16 -1.77
N LEU A 101 6.64 -0.02 -1.66
CA LEU A 101 6.06 -1.17 -0.97
C LEU A 101 5.82 -0.87 0.52
N ALA A 102 6.78 -0.23 1.19
CA ALA A 102 6.62 0.23 2.57
C ALA A 102 5.45 1.21 2.70
N LEU A 103 5.39 2.21 1.82
CA LEU A 103 4.29 3.17 1.74
C LEU A 103 2.94 2.49 1.46
N GLY A 104 2.91 1.46 0.62
CA GLY A 104 1.70 0.69 0.34
C GLY A 104 1.16 -0.06 1.56
N VAL A 105 2.05 -0.65 2.37
CA VAL A 105 1.69 -1.32 3.62
C VAL A 105 1.22 -0.30 4.68
N ALA A 106 1.94 0.81 4.85
CA ALA A 106 1.52 1.89 5.74
C ALA A 106 0.18 2.51 5.30
N GLY A 107 -0.07 2.64 3.99
CA GLY A 107 -1.35 3.07 3.43
C GLY A 107 -2.49 2.11 3.78
N TRP A 108 -2.26 0.80 3.75
CA TRP A 108 -3.25 -0.17 4.24
C TRP A 108 -3.50 0.02 5.74
N MET A 109 -2.45 0.14 6.56
CA MET A 109 -2.59 0.37 8.01
C MET A 109 -3.40 1.64 8.31
N ARG A 110 -3.18 2.71 7.55
CA ARG A 110 -3.91 3.98 7.70
C ARG A 110 -5.36 3.84 7.26
N TYR A 111 -5.61 3.14 6.15
CA TYR A 111 -6.95 2.86 5.66
C TYR A 111 -7.77 2.04 6.66
N VAL A 112 -7.21 0.94 7.19
CA VAL A 112 -7.92 0.08 8.15
C VAL A 112 -8.06 0.70 9.53
N SER A 113 -7.37 1.81 9.79
CA SER A 113 -7.58 2.65 10.98
C SER A 113 -8.90 3.43 10.95
N GLY A 114 -9.67 3.36 9.86
CA GLY A 114 -11.10 3.69 9.83
C GLY A 114 -11.44 5.17 9.60
N VAL A 115 -10.46 6.04 9.37
CA VAL A 115 -10.67 7.47 9.10
C VAL A 115 -9.78 7.90 7.93
N ASP A 116 -10.31 8.61 6.93
CA ASP A 116 -9.52 9.12 5.81
C ASP A 116 -8.73 10.39 6.15
N ASP A 117 -8.02 10.99 5.19
CA ASP A 117 -7.23 12.21 5.44
C ASP A 117 -8.10 13.49 5.49
N ALA A 118 -9.36 13.40 5.09
CA ALA A 118 -10.36 14.46 5.26
C ALA A 118 -11.14 14.33 6.59
N GLY A 119 -10.84 13.32 7.41
CA GLY A 119 -11.48 13.08 8.70
C GLY A 119 -12.80 12.30 8.63
N ASN A 120 -13.17 11.75 7.47
CA ASN A 120 -14.40 10.95 7.32
C ASN A 120 -14.17 9.50 7.72
N ALA A 121 -15.20 8.87 8.28
CA ALA A 121 -15.18 7.45 8.59
C ALA A 121 -15.10 6.59 7.32
N ILE A 122 -14.34 5.49 7.40
CA ILE A 122 -14.17 4.50 6.33
C ILE A 122 -14.96 3.24 6.68
N ASP A 123 -15.81 2.76 5.78
CA ASP A 123 -16.41 1.41 5.86
C ASP A 123 -15.34 0.36 5.49
N VAL A 124 -14.55 -0.07 6.48
CA VAL A 124 -13.50 -1.07 6.30
C VAL A 124 -14.12 -2.46 6.19
N ARG A 125 -14.04 -3.06 5.00
CA ARG A 125 -14.52 -4.43 4.76
C ARG A 125 -13.36 -5.39 4.60
N ASP A 126 -13.19 -6.25 5.58
CA ASP A 126 -12.11 -7.23 5.65
C ASP A 126 -12.55 -8.44 6.48
N PRO A 127 -12.14 -9.68 6.14
CA PRO A 127 -12.42 -10.86 6.98
C PRO A 127 -11.86 -10.77 8.40
N LEU A 128 -10.80 -9.97 8.61
CA LEU A 128 -10.19 -9.72 9.92
C LEU A 128 -10.65 -8.37 10.53
N SER A 129 -11.73 -7.79 10.04
CA SER A 129 -12.22 -6.46 10.47
C SER A 129 -12.40 -6.33 11.98
N ASP A 130 -12.97 -7.33 12.67
CA ASP A 130 -13.15 -7.30 14.13
C ASP A 130 -11.80 -7.20 14.86
N LYS A 131 -10.84 -8.08 14.53
CA LYS A 131 -9.48 -8.06 15.12
C LYS A 131 -8.76 -6.75 14.84
N ILE A 132 -8.88 -6.25 13.61
CA ILE A 132 -8.29 -4.96 13.21
C ILE A 132 -8.90 -3.83 14.03
N CYS A 133 -10.23 -3.81 14.21
CA CYS A 133 -10.94 -2.79 14.98
C CYS A 133 -10.50 -2.80 16.45
N GLU A 134 -10.37 -3.97 17.06
CA GLU A 134 -9.87 -4.13 18.43
C GLU A 134 -8.45 -3.57 18.58
N LEU A 135 -7.53 -3.90 17.66
CA LEU A 135 -6.16 -3.39 17.66
C LEU A 135 -6.11 -1.87 17.46
N VAL A 136 -6.94 -1.35 16.57
CA VAL A 136 -7.08 0.09 16.29
C VAL A 136 -7.60 0.83 17.53
N ALA A 137 -8.65 0.32 18.18
CA ALA A 137 -9.23 0.92 19.37
C ALA A 137 -8.27 0.86 20.58
N GLY A 138 -7.46 -0.20 20.66
CA GLY A 138 -6.49 -0.41 21.73
C GLY A 138 -5.14 0.28 21.55
N SER A 139 -4.92 1.05 20.47
CA SER A 139 -3.62 1.67 20.17
C SER A 139 -3.73 3.17 19.86
N SER A 140 -2.76 3.93 20.41
CA SER A 140 -2.54 5.31 19.99
C SER A 140 -1.98 5.39 18.55
N ASN A 141 -1.88 6.60 18.00
CA ASN A 141 -1.30 6.82 16.68
C ASN A 141 0.16 6.33 16.60
N GLU A 142 0.93 6.48 17.68
CA GLU A 142 2.33 6.07 17.81
C GLU A 142 2.47 4.54 17.92
N GLN A 143 1.48 3.88 18.52
CA GLN A 143 1.46 2.43 18.71
C GLN A 143 0.81 1.66 17.55
N ARG A 144 0.16 2.38 16.62
CA ARG A 144 -0.72 1.80 15.61
C ARG A 144 -0.02 0.78 14.71
N VAL A 145 1.20 1.10 14.27
CA VAL A 145 2.01 0.20 13.43
C VAL A 145 2.33 -1.08 14.20
N THR A 146 2.91 -0.98 15.40
CA THR A 146 3.23 -2.13 16.25
C THR A 146 2.01 -2.99 16.56
N ALA A 147 0.86 -2.37 16.84
CA ALA A 147 -0.38 -3.08 17.09
C ALA A 147 -0.83 -3.88 15.85
N LEU A 148 -0.88 -3.27 14.67
CA LEU A 148 -1.31 -3.94 13.44
C LEU A 148 -0.30 -5.01 12.97
N LEU A 149 0.99 -4.82 13.22
CA LEU A 149 2.02 -5.82 12.93
C LEU A 149 1.87 -7.10 13.76
N SER A 150 1.11 -7.07 14.87
CA SER A 150 0.79 -8.27 15.65
C SER A 150 -0.14 -9.26 14.92
N LEU A 151 -0.74 -8.85 13.79
CA LEU A 151 -1.55 -9.73 12.92
C LEU A 151 -0.65 -10.74 12.17
N ARG A 152 -0.18 -11.77 12.88
CA ARG A 152 0.70 -12.83 12.34
C ARG A 152 0.07 -13.57 11.15
N GLU A 153 -1.26 -13.63 11.07
CA GLU A 153 -2.01 -14.19 9.92
C GLU A 153 -1.75 -13.42 8.61
N VAL A 154 -1.37 -12.14 8.70
CA VAL A 154 -1.04 -11.28 7.57
C VAL A 154 0.48 -11.16 7.40
N PHE A 155 1.18 -10.82 8.48
CA PHE A 155 2.60 -10.47 8.42
C PHE A 155 3.55 -11.67 8.58
N GLY A 156 3.06 -12.79 9.09
CA GLY A 156 3.90 -13.93 9.48
C GLY A 156 4.70 -13.65 10.76
N ASP A 157 5.57 -14.59 11.10
CA ASP A 157 6.43 -14.50 12.28
C ASP A 157 7.75 -13.77 12.00
N ASP A 158 8.14 -13.66 10.73
CA ASP A 158 9.43 -13.12 10.29
C ASP A 158 9.43 -11.59 10.17
N LEU A 159 8.39 -10.99 9.58
CA LEU A 159 8.39 -9.56 9.29
C LEU A 159 8.29 -8.67 10.54
N PRO A 160 7.39 -8.91 11.51
CA PRO A 160 7.31 -8.08 12.71
C PRO A 160 8.58 -8.15 13.58
N ASP A 161 9.37 -9.20 13.43
CA ASP A 161 10.61 -9.41 14.19
C ASP A 161 11.85 -8.87 13.42
N ASN A 162 11.67 -8.31 12.20
CA ASN A 162 12.72 -7.71 11.40
C ASN A 162 12.78 -6.18 11.61
N PRO A 163 13.84 -5.62 12.25
CA PRO A 163 13.89 -4.20 12.58
C PRO A 163 13.88 -3.26 11.36
N HIS A 164 14.50 -3.67 10.25
CA HIS A 164 14.51 -2.88 9.01
C HIS A 164 13.12 -2.78 8.40
N PHE A 165 12.36 -3.87 8.45
CA PHE A 165 10.97 -3.87 8.02
C PHE A 165 10.13 -2.92 8.86
N VAL A 166 10.15 -3.12 10.19
CA VAL A 166 9.36 -2.32 11.13
C VAL A 166 9.67 -0.83 10.98
N GLN A 167 10.95 -0.45 10.97
CA GLN A 167 11.38 0.94 10.84
C GLN A 167 10.88 1.58 9.54
N ALA A 168 10.94 0.88 8.41
CA ALA A 168 10.48 1.42 7.14
C ALA A 168 8.96 1.63 7.11
N ILE A 169 8.18 0.71 7.72
CA ILE A 169 6.73 0.89 7.83
C ILE A 169 6.37 2.04 8.78
N GLU A 170 7.07 2.16 9.91
CA GLU A 170 6.88 3.28 10.85
C GLU A 170 7.18 4.64 10.22
N GLN A 171 8.28 4.75 9.46
CA GLN A 171 8.63 5.97 8.74
C GLN A 171 7.56 6.33 7.71
N ALA A 172 7.11 5.36 6.91
CA ALA A 172 6.04 5.58 5.94
C ALA A 172 4.71 5.96 6.61
N TRP A 173 4.38 5.32 7.74
CA TRP A 173 3.21 5.66 8.55
C TRP A 173 3.28 7.09 9.06
N GLN A 174 4.42 7.52 9.61
CA GLN A 174 4.62 8.88 10.10
C GLN A 174 4.41 9.91 9.00
N GLN A 175 4.90 9.66 7.78
CA GLN A 175 4.66 10.54 6.64
C GLN A 175 3.17 10.68 6.34
N ILE A 176 2.42 9.57 6.33
CA ILE A 176 0.97 9.60 6.06
C ILE A 176 0.22 10.28 7.21
N ALA A 177 0.53 9.95 8.46
CA ALA A 177 -0.14 10.50 9.63
C ALA A 177 0.09 12.02 9.78
N GLN A 178 1.26 12.51 9.38
CA GLN A 178 1.62 13.93 9.51
C GLN A 178 1.16 14.77 8.31
N PHE A 179 1.28 14.25 7.09
CA PHE A 179 1.10 15.04 5.87
C PHE A 179 -0.05 14.58 4.96
N GLY A 180 -0.65 13.43 5.26
CA GLY A 180 -1.62 12.76 4.38
C GLY A 180 -0.95 11.90 3.31
N ALA A 181 -1.72 10.99 2.72
CA ALA A 181 -1.26 9.96 1.80
C ALA A 181 -0.67 10.54 0.50
N HIS A 182 -1.27 11.62 -0.04
CA HIS A 182 -0.78 12.26 -1.27
C HIS A 182 0.61 12.89 -1.07
N GLN A 183 0.78 13.69 -0.01
CA GLN A 183 2.07 14.30 0.29
C GLN A 183 3.12 13.27 0.70
N ALA A 184 2.74 12.23 1.45
CA ALA A 184 3.63 11.13 1.76
C ALA A 184 4.17 10.45 0.49
N LEU A 185 3.31 10.24 -0.51
CA LEU A 185 3.70 9.68 -1.81
C LEU A 185 4.70 10.58 -2.55
N LEU A 186 4.49 11.91 -2.55
CA LEU A 186 5.43 12.87 -3.13
C LEU A 186 6.80 12.80 -2.41
N ASN A 187 6.78 12.80 -1.08
CA ASN A 187 7.99 12.72 -0.26
C ASN A 187 8.77 11.41 -0.52
N THR A 188 8.08 10.28 -0.65
CA THR A 188 8.70 8.99 -0.99
C THR A 188 9.34 9.01 -2.39
N LEU A 189 8.71 9.68 -3.35
CA LEU A 189 9.26 9.88 -4.70
C LEU A 189 10.36 10.96 -4.76
N LYS A 190 10.51 11.77 -3.70
CA LYS A 190 11.43 12.91 -3.63
C LYS A 190 11.16 13.97 -4.71
N ILE A 191 9.88 14.26 -4.95
CA ILE A 191 9.40 15.26 -5.94
C ILE A 191 8.45 16.29 -5.32
#